data_AF-A0A6L9LL99-F1
#
_entry.id   AF-A0A6L9LL99-F1
#
_cell.length_a   1.000
_cell.length_b   1.000
_cell.length_c   1.000
_cell.angle_alpha   90.00
_cell.angle_beta   90.00
_cell.angle_gamma   90.00
#
_symmetry.space_group_name_H-M   'P 1'
#
loop_
_entity.id
_entity.type
_entity.pdbx_description
1 polymer ?
#
loop_
_entity_poly.entity_id
_entity_poly.type
_entity_poly.pdbx_seq_one_letter_code
_entity_poly.pdbx_strand_id
1 'polypeptide(L)'
;MKKYYLMKNGGQLGPYAIEEMYAFHLTADTMVWYQELGNWKMVKDAPELRHLLVKPDNSKKYWYLGGLVAFLLLAGAFYAAFKEKEGSEKVAKALASEFSYYAMKTCNSATGSNATFEVKDWECKDKRYTIDVISTWEGTPYGGNNCTHEIRSKLMVNEDGTERDWKIMDINGCMETDASSDYSVRAFLRR
;
A
#
# COMPACT_ATOMS: atom_id res chain seq x y z
N MET A 1 9.82 -37.89 55.52
CA MET A 1 9.20 -37.43 54.25
C MET A 1 10.13 -36.39 53.63
N LYS A 2 10.46 -36.49 52.34
CA LYS A 2 11.30 -35.49 51.66
C LYS A 2 10.57 -34.14 51.60
N LYS A 3 11.33 -33.05 51.68
CA LYS A 3 10.84 -31.67 51.63
C LYS A 3 11.45 -30.95 50.44
N TYR A 4 10.61 -30.30 49.65
CA TYR A 4 10.98 -29.63 48.41
C TYR A 4 10.79 -28.13 48.52
N TYR A 5 11.69 -27.39 47.91
CA TYR A 5 11.65 -25.94 47.84
C TYR A 5 11.69 -25.47 46.38
N LEU A 6 11.00 -24.37 46.12
CA LEU A 6 10.85 -23.75 44.80
C LEU A 6 11.38 -22.32 44.83
N MET A 7 12.00 -21.88 43.74
CA MET A 7 12.32 -20.46 43.53
C MET A 7 11.24 -19.82 42.66
N LYS A 8 10.55 -18.80 43.17
CA LYS A 8 9.54 -18.03 42.42
C LYS A 8 9.71 -16.54 42.69
N ASN A 9 9.84 -15.74 41.64
CA ASN A 9 10.02 -14.28 41.72
C ASN A 9 11.18 -13.85 42.64
N GLY A 10 12.29 -14.61 42.64
CA GLY A 10 13.45 -14.35 43.49
C GLY A 10 13.30 -14.74 44.96
N GLY A 11 12.16 -15.31 45.36
CA GLY A 11 11.92 -15.84 46.71
C GLY A 11 11.87 -17.37 46.74
N GLN A 12 12.28 -17.94 47.88
CA GLN A 12 12.15 -19.37 48.18
C GLN A 12 10.77 -19.67 48.76
N LEU A 13 10.08 -20.65 48.19
CA LEU A 13 8.80 -21.18 48.65
C LEU A 13 8.95 -22.63 49.12
N GLY A 14 8.26 -23.00 50.20
CA GLY A 14 8.28 -24.33 50.80
C GLY A 14 8.59 -24.29 52.30
N PRO A 15 8.82 -25.45 52.95
CA PRO A 15 8.95 -26.77 52.34
C PRO A 15 7.60 -27.41 51.96
N TYR A 16 7.54 -28.01 50.78
CA TYR A 16 6.38 -28.77 50.27
C TYR A 16 6.65 -30.27 50.21
N ALA A 17 5.59 -31.08 50.27
CA ALA A 17 5.59 -32.49 49.88
C ALA A 17 5.51 -32.63 48.35
N ILE A 18 5.86 -33.81 47.82
CA ILE A 18 5.88 -34.03 46.37
C ILE A 18 4.49 -33.91 45.74
N GLU A 19 3.45 -34.25 46.48
CA GLU A 19 2.05 -34.13 46.07
C GLU A 19 1.64 -32.66 45.94
N GLU A 20 2.14 -31.80 46.83
CA GLU A 20 1.90 -30.36 46.79
C GLU A 20 2.63 -29.70 45.62
N MET A 21 3.74 -30.29 45.16
CA MET A 21 4.50 -29.80 44.00
C MET A 21 3.69 -29.86 42.69
N TYR A 22 2.71 -30.77 42.57
CA TYR A 22 1.82 -30.85 41.41
C TYR A 22 1.01 -29.56 41.19
N ALA A 23 0.64 -28.86 42.26
CA ALA A 23 -0.16 -27.65 42.16
C ALA A 23 0.60 -26.47 41.53
N PHE A 24 1.94 -26.52 41.51
CA PHE A 24 2.78 -25.41 41.08
C PHE A 24 3.09 -25.36 39.57
N HIS A 25 2.60 -26.33 38.77
CA HIS A 25 2.77 -26.36 37.31
C HIS A 25 4.22 -26.12 36.86
N LEU A 26 5.15 -26.95 37.35
CA LEU A 26 6.58 -26.76 37.18
C LEU A 26 6.98 -26.76 35.70
N THR A 27 7.80 -25.80 35.31
CA THR A 27 8.44 -25.73 34.00
C THR A 27 9.87 -26.27 34.07
N ALA A 28 10.46 -26.63 32.92
CA ALA A 28 11.80 -27.22 32.85
C ALA A 28 12.91 -26.36 33.44
N ASP A 29 12.71 -25.03 33.44
CA ASP A 29 13.58 -23.98 33.94
C ASP A 29 13.27 -23.56 35.39
N THR A 30 12.21 -24.07 36.00
CA THR A 30 11.91 -23.80 37.41
C THR A 30 13.06 -24.32 38.29
N MET A 31 13.54 -23.49 39.21
CA MET A 31 14.61 -23.86 40.15
C MET A 31 14.02 -24.53 41.39
N VAL A 32 14.58 -25.68 41.73
CA VAL A 32 14.19 -26.54 42.85
C VAL A 32 15.38 -26.90 43.73
N TRP A 33 15.10 -27.12 45.01
CA TRP A 33 16.07 -27.64 45.97
C TRP A 33 15.43 -28.65 46.90
N TYR A 34 16.19 -29.69 47.21
CA TYR A 34 15.91 -30.66 48.27
C TYR A 34 17.24 -31.16 48.83
N GLN A 35 17.22 -31.73 50.02
CA GLN A 35 18.42 -32.03 50.83
C GLN A 35 19.51 -32.82 50.07
N GLU A 36 19.14 -33.73 49.17
CA GLU A 36 20.07 -34.58 48.42
C GLU A 36 20.72 -33.88 47.21
N LEU A 37 20.21 -32.72 46.76
CA LEU A 37 20.76 -32.01 45.61
C LEU A 37 22.04 -31.24 45.90
N GLY A 38 22.28 -30.88 47.18
CA GLY A 38 23.38 -30.02 47.62
C GLY A 38 23.25 -28.55 47.19
N ASN A 39 22.81 -28.27 45.96
CA ASN A 39 22.62 -26.94 45.37
C ASN A 39 21.29 -26.84 44.64
N TRP A 40 20.81 -25.61 44.41
CA TRP A 40 19.62 -25.37 43.58
C TRP A 40 19.86 -25.89 42.16
N LYS A 41 18.91 -26.65 41.61
CA LYS A 41 18.96 -27.14 40.24
C LYS A 41 17.66 -26.87 39.52
N MET A 42 17.69 -26.85 38.19
CA MET A 42 16.48 -26.79 37.39
C MET A 42 15.72 -28.13 37.49
N VAL A 43 14.38 -28.10 37.40
CA VAL A 43 13.55 -29.31 37.49
C VAL A 43 13.92 -30.34 36.41
N LYS A 44 14.33 -29.91 35.21
CA LYS A 44 14.83 -30.83 34.17
C LYS A 44 16.04 -31.67 34.60
N ASP A 45 16.84 -31.15 35.53
CA ASP A 45 18.08 -31.75 36.05
C ASP A 45 17.83 -32.50 37.38
N ALA A 46 16.59 -32.51 37.88
CA ALA A 46 16.13 -33.29 39.03
C ALA A 46 15.27 -34.48 38.54
N PRO A 47 15.85 -35.68 38.35
CA PRO A 47 15.17 -36.81 37.71
C PRO A 47 13.83 -37.18 38.36
N GLU A 48 13.73 -37.06 39.68
CA GLU A 48 12.51 -37.40 40.44
C GLU A 48 11.35 -36.43 40.21
N LEU A 49 11.60 -35.20 39.76
CA LEU A 49 10.57 -34.19 39.52
C LEU A 49 10.20 -34.05 38.04
N ARG A 50 10.87 -34.78 37.13
CA ARG A 50 10.62 -34.71 35.68
C ARG A 50 9.18 -35.05 35.30
N HIS A 51 8.54 -35.95 36.04
CA HIS A 51 7.14 -36.34 35.79
C HIS A 51 6.13 -35.24 36.15
N LEU A 52 6.57 -34.20 36.88
CA LEU A 52 5.76 -33.03 37.25
C LEU A 52 5.85 -31.89 36.23
N LEU A 53 6.66 -32.05 35.17
CA LEU A 53 6.89 -31.00 34.19
C LEU A 53 5.66 -30.78 33.31
N VAL A 54 5.17 -29.56 33.30
CA VAL A 54 4.14 -29.12 32.34
C VAL A 54 4.84 -28.74 31.04
N LYS A 55 4.41 -29.34 29.92
CA LYS A 55 4.91 -28.98 28.59
C LYS A 55 4.55 -27.52 28.30
N PRO A 56 5.50 -26.67 27.90
CA PRO A 56 5.19 -25.28 27.58
C PRO A 56 4.18 -25.22 26.42
N ASP A 57 3.07 -24.51 26.65
CA ASP A 57 2.06 -24.26 25.63
C ASP A 57 2.62 -23.29 24.58
N ASN A 58 3.17 -23.86 23.51
CA ASN A 58 3.71 -23.11 22.38
C ASN A 58 2.63 -22.60 21.41
N SER A 59 1.34 -22.88 21.65
CA SER A 59 0.26 -22.46 20.73
C SER A 59 0.18 -20.93 20.58
N LYS A 60 0.46 -20.19 21.66
CA LYS A 60 0.42 -18.72 21.68
C LYS A 60 1.55 -18.08 20.87
N LYS A 61 2.71 -18.75 20.73
CA LYS A 61 3.84 -18.21 19.95
C LYS A 61 3.49 -18.07 18.47
N TYR A 62 2.79 -19.05 17.90
CA TYR A 62 2.36 -19.01 16.51
C TYR A 62 1.28 -17.94 16.27
N TRP A 63 0.43 -17.67 17.27
CA TRP A 63 -0.56 -16.60 17.20
C TRP A 63 0.10 -15.21 17.16
N TYR A 64 1.11 -14.95 18.00
CA TYR A 64 1.86 -13.68 17.96
C TYR A 64 2.67 -13.52 16.67
N LEU A 65 3.30 -14.60 16.17
CA LEU A 65 4.06 -14.54 14.92
C LEU A 65 3.15 -14.27 13.72
N GLY A 66 2.00 -14.94 13.66
CA GLY A 66 0.97 -14.68 12.64
C GLY A 66 0.43 -13.25 12.72
N GLY A 67 0.16 -12.75 13.92
CA GLY A 67 -0.28 -11.37 14.15
C GLY A 67 0.76 -10.34 13.70
N LEU A 68 2.05 -10.56 13.99
CA LEU A 68 3.13 -9.67 13.55
C LEU A 68 3.26 -9.63 12.03
N VAL A 69 3.21 -10.79 11.36
CA VAL A 69 3.28 -10.85 9.89
C VAL A 69 2.09 -10.14 9.26
N ALA A 70 0.87 -10.37 9.77
CA ALA A 70 -0.32 -9.68 9.29
C ALA A 70 -0.23 -8.16 9.49
N PHE A 71 0.27 -7.72 10.64
CA PHE A 71 0.49 -6.30 10.93
C PHE A 71 1.50 -5.67 9.95
N LEU A 72 2.63 -6.32 9.68
CA LEU A 72 3.63 -5.82 8.73
C LEU A 72 3.09 -5.74 7.30
N LEU A 73 2.29 -6.72 6.87
CA LEU A 73 1.63 -6.69 5.57
C LEU A 73 0.63 -5.52 5.47
N LEU A 74 -0.16 -5.28 6.50
CA LEU A 74 -1.08 -4.15 6.57
C LEU A 74 -0.34 -2.81 6.58
N ALA A 75 0.75 -2.70 7.35
CA ALA A 75 1.58 -1.51 7.40
C ALA A 75 2.24 -1.22 6.05
N GLY A 76 2.70 -2.26 5.33
CA GLY A 76 3.25 -2.12 3.97
C GLY A 76 2.20 -1.66 2.96
N ALA A 77 0.99 -2.24 3.00
CA ALA A 77 -0.11 -1.82 2.14
C ALA A 77 -0.55 -0.38 2.44
N PHE A 78 -0.60 0.01 3.71
CA PHE A 78 -0.88 1.37 4.14
C PHE A 78 0.20 2.34 3.65
N TYR A 79 1.48 2.00 3.83
CA TYR A 79 2.59 2.83 3.35
C TYR A 79 2.54 3.03 1.83
N ALA A 80 2.20 1.98 1.06
CA ALA A 80 2.05 2.09 -0.39
C ALA A 80 0.85 2.97 -0.79
N ALA A 81 -0.27 2.87 -0.09
CA ALA A 81 -1.47 3.67 -0.35
C ALA A 81 -1.30 5.16 -0.01
N PHE A 82 -0.45 5.47 0.98
CA PHE A 82 -0.22 6.82 1.48
C PHE A 82 1.16 7.38 1.10
N LYS A 83 1.88 6.73 0.18
CA LYS A 83 3.12 7.29 -0.34
C LYS A 83 2.79 8.63 -1.01
N GLU A 84 3.28 9.71 -0.41
CA GLU A 84 3.08 11.06 -0.89
C GLU A 84 3.55 11.13 -2.35
N LYS A 85 2.67 11.55 -3.25
CA LYS A 85 3.01 11.70 -4.66
C LYS A 85 4.09 12.78 -4.75
N GLU A 86 5.19 12.45 -5.40
CA GLU A 86 6.18 13.46 -5.79
C GLU A 86 5.50 14.48 -6.73
N GLY A 87 5.85 15.76 -6.65
CA GLY A 87 5.26 16.82 -7.47
C GLY A 87 4.04 17.52 -6.84
N SER A 88 3.29 18.27 -7.67
CA SER A 88 2.17 19.11 -7.23
C SER A 88 0.93 18.88 -8.08
N GLU A 89 -0.20 18.58 -7.44
CA GLU A 89 -1.50 18.48 -8.11
C GLU A 89 -1.86 19.77 -8.84
N LYS A 90 -1.48 20.93 -8.29
CA LYS A 90 -1.70 22.23 -8.92
C LYS A 90 -0.97 22.34 -10.26
N VAL A 91 0.27 21.84 -10.32
CA VAL A 91 1.07 21.82 -11.55
C VAL A 91 0.47 20.84 -12.56
N ALA A 92 0.09 19.63 -12.13
CA ALA A 92 -0.58 18.66 -13.00
C ALA A 92 -1.87 19.23 -13.62
N LYS A 93 -2.71 19.92 -12.83
CA LYS A 93 -3.92 20.59 -13.32
C LYS A 93 -3.61 21.72 -14.30
N ALA A 94 -2.56 22.51 -14.05
CA ALA A 94 -2.16 23.57 -14.97
C ALA A 94 -1.71 23.01 -16.33
N LEU A 95 -0.87 21.97 -16.33
CA LEU A 95 -0.41 21.27 -17.52
C LEU A 95 -1.57 20.61 -18.30
N ALA A 96 -2.51 19.97 -17.59
CA ALA A 96 -3.70 19.36 -18.16
C ALA A 96 -4.62 20.40 -18.83
N SER A 97 -4.80 21.56 -18.18
CA SER A 97 -5.56 22.70 -18.74
C SER A 97 -4.95 23.19 -20.05
N GLU A 98 -3.62 23.43 -20.03
CA GLU A 98 -2.89 23.90 -21.20
C GLU A 98 -2.94 22.90 -22.35
N PHE A 99 -2.78 21.60 -22.05
CA PHE A 99 -2.92 20.54 -23.03
C PHE A 99 -4.32 20.50 -23.64
N SER A 100 -5.38 20.64 -22.83
CA SER A 100 -6.77 20.59 -23.30
C SER A 100 -7.08 21.77 -24.24
N TYR A 101 -6.57 22.96 -23.90
CA TYR A 101 -6.66 24.12 -24.78
C TYR A 101 -5.89 23.90 -26.10
N TYR A 102 -4.67 23.37 -26.02
CA TYR A 102 -3.86 23.04 -27.19
C TYR A 102 -4.52 21.98 -28.09
N ALA A 103 -5.10 20.94 -27.52
CA ALA A 103 -5.82 19.90 -28.23
C ALA A 103 -7.02 20.48 -28.99
N MET A 104 -7.87 21.26 -28.31
CA MET A 104 -8.98 21.98 -28.94
C MET A 104 -8.49 22.86 -30.10
N LYS A 105 -7.43 23.66 -29.88
CA LYS A 105 -6.90 24.55 -30.93
C LYS A 105 -6.29 23.80 -32.11
N THR A 106 -5.75 22.62 -31.88
CA THR A 106 -5.17 21.79 -32.95
C THR A 106 -6.27 21.10 -33.76
N CYS A 107 -7.29 20.56 -33.09
CA CYS A 107 -8.37 19.82 -33.72
C CYS A 107 -9.44 20.72 -34.36
N ASN A 108 -9.80 21.81 -33.69
CA ASN A 108 -10.89 22.70 -34.11
C ASN A 108 -10.45 24.17 -33.96
N SER A 109 -9.42 24.58 -34.69
CA SER A 109 -8.83 25.91 -34.57
C SER A 109 -9.83 27.07 -34.73
N ALA A 110 -10.79 26.92 -35.65
CA ALA A 110 -11.80 27.91 -35.98
C ALA A 110 -13.10 27.80 -35.15
N THR A 111 -13.55 26.58 -34.85
CA THR A 111 -14.86 26.33 -34.22
C THR A 111 -14.77 25.93 -32.74
N GLY A 112 -13.57 25.57 -32.27
CA GLY A 112 -13.32 25.11 -30.91
C GLY A 112 -13.54 26.20 -29.87
N SER A 113 -14.37 25.90 -28.88
CA SER A 113 -14.65 26.77 -27.74
C SER A 113 -14.87 25.97 -26.45
N ASN A 114 -14.88 26.66 -25.30
CA ASN A 114 -15.21 26.08 -24.00
C ASN A 114 -14.39 24.84 -23.64
N ALA A 115 -13.08 24.85 -23.90
CA ALA A 115 -12.20 23.77 -23.48
C ALA A 115 -12.25 23.59 -21.96
N THR A 116 -12.54 22.37 -21.51
CA THR A 116 -12.46 21.96 -20.11
C THR A 116 -11.61 20.70 -19.98
N PHE A 117 -11.25 20.37 -18.75
CA PHE A 117 -10.39 19.23 -18.46
C PHE A 117 -10.75 18.58 -17.13
N GLU A 118 -10.50 17.28 -17.05
CA GLU A 118 -10.59 16.50 -15.82
C GLU A 118 -9.35 15.62 -15.68
N VAL A 119 -8.59 15.83 -14.59
CA VAL A 119 -7.44 14.97 -14.26
C VAL A 119 -7.97 13.74 -13.51
N LYS A 120 -7.87 12.56 -14.13
CA LYS A 120 -8.27 11.28 -13.52
C LYS A 120 -7.21 10.74 -12.59
N ASP A 121 -5.95 10.82 -13.01
CA ASP A 121 -4.80 10.45 -12.21
C ASP A 121 -3.56 11.21 -12.71
N TRP A 122 -2.54 11.29 -11.86
CA TRP A 122 -1.25 11.84 -12.22
C TRP A 122 -0.15 11.27 -11.32
N GLU A 123 1.05 11.19 -11.87
CA GLU A 123 2.29 10.89 -11.15
C GLU A 123 3.37 11.86 -11.62
N CYS A 124 4.30 12.20 -10.73
CA CYS A 124 5.54 12.88 -11.12
C CYS A 124 6.71 12.00 -10.69
N LYS A 125 7.71 11.90 -11.55
CA LYS A 125 8.97 11.26 -11.25
C LYS A 125 10.09 12.05 -11.91
N ASP A 126 11.11 12.41 -11.14
CA ASP A 126 12.26 13.16 -11.66
C ASP A 126 11.83 14.46 -12.39
N LYS A 127 10.84 15.17 -11.84
CA LYS A 127 10.20 16.38 -12.42
C LYS A 127 9.49 16.18 -13.76
N ARG A 128 9.19 14.93 -14.14
CA ARG A 128 8.37 14.61 -15.30
C ARG A 128 7.01 14.09 -14.86
N TYR A 129 5.96 14.73 -15.31
CA TYR A 129 4.58 14.37 -15.03
C TYR A 129 4.05 13.39 -16.08
N THR A 130 3.36 12.34 -15.63
CA THR A 130 2.46 11.52 -16.43
C THR A 130 1.05 11.78 -15.93
N ILE A 131 0.15 12.26 -16.78
CA ILE A 131 -1.19 12.75 -16.41
C ILE A 131 -2.23 12.02 -17.26
N ASP A 132 -3.19 11.34 -16.63
CA ASP A 132 -4.40 10.82 -17.27
C ASP A 132 -5.45 11.93 -17.25
N VAL A 133 -5.72 12.50 -18.43
CA VAL A 133 -6.59 13.66 -18.59
C VAL A 133 -7.70 13.36 -19.58
N ILE A 134 -8.92 13.73 -19.21
CA ILE A 134 -10.04 13.88 -20.14
C ILE A 134 -10.12 15.35 -20.53
N SER A 135 -10.03 15.63 -21.82
CA SER A 135 -10.18 16.96 -22.38
C SER A 135 -11.48 17.01 -23.16
N THR A 136 -12.30 18.04 -22.91
CA THR A 136 -13.55 18.27 -23.65
C THR A 136 -13.61 19.68 -24.21
N TRP A 137 -14.27 19.86 -25.34
CA TRP A 137 -14.55 21.18 -25.90
C TRP A 137 -15.77 21.12 -26.81
N GLU A 138 -16.34 22.27 -27.11
CA GLU A 138 -17.39 22.40 -28.13
C GLU A 138 -16.75 22.70 -29.48
N GLY A 139 -17.19 22.00 -30.52
CA GLY A 139 -16.71 22.24 -31.87
C GLY A 139 -17.73 21.79 -32.92
N THR A 140 -17.58 22.31 -34.12
CA THR A 140 -18.40 21.89 -35.26
C THR A 140 -17.52 21.13 -36.26
N PRO A 141 -17.84 19.85 -36.53
CA PRO A 141 -17.27 19.08 -37.63
C PRO A 141 -17.43 19.82 -38.95
N TYR A 142 -16.57 19.55 -39.94
CA TYR A 142 -16.72 20.15 -41.26
C TYR A 142 -18.08 19.77 -41.88
N GLY A 143 -19.00 20.73 -41.96
CA GLY A 143 -20.36 20.53 -42.46
C GLY A 143 -21.33 19.83 -41.48
N GLY A 144 -20.97 19.69 -40.20
CA GLY A 144 -21.79 19.05 -39.17
C GLY A 144 -22.55 20.03 -38.27
N ASN A 145 -23.27 19.47 -37.30
CA ASN A 145 -23.83 20.23 -36.18
C ASN A 145 -22.79 20.40 -35.07
N ASN A 146 -22.91 21.45 -34.26
CA ASN A 146 -22.07 21.60 -33.08
C ASN A 146 -22.22 20.38 -32.16
N CYS A 147 -21.09 19.88 -31.66
CA CYS A 147 -21.09 18.82 -30.67
C CYS A 147 -19.90 18.91 -29.73
N THR A 148 -20.01 18.22 -28.60
CA THR A 148 -18.95 18.14 -27.60
C THR A 148 -17.95 17.09 -28.00
N HIS A 149 -16.71 17.51 -28.27
CA HIS A 149 -15.57 16.63 -28.47
C HIS A 149 -15.01 16.19 -27.13
N GLU A 150 -14.61 14.93 -27.05
CA GLU A 150 -13.96 14.36 -25.87
C GLU A 150 -12.80 13.47 -26.29
N ILE A 151 -11.65 13.67 -25.65
CA ILE A 151 -10.50 12.78 -25.75
C ILE A 151 -10.02 12.41 -24.34
N ARG A 152 -9.68 11.14 -24.14
CA ARG A 152 -8.91 10.70 -22.99
C ARG A 152 -7.48 10.46 -23.42
N SER A 153 -6.54 11.11 -22.75
CA SER A 153 -5.13 11.10 -23.12
C SER A 153 -4.25 10.83 -21.91
N LYS A 154 -3.12 10.14 -22.16
CA LYS A 154 -2.00 10.08 -21.22
C LYS A 154 -0.96 11.10 -21.68
N LEU A 155 -0.85 12.22 -20.95
CA LEU A 155 0.09 13.31 -21.21
C LEU A 155 1.39 13.07 -20.43
N MET A 156 2.53 13.16 -21.10
CA MET A 156 3.86 13.08 -20.49
C MET A 156 4.59 14.39 -20.75
N VAL A 157 4.97 15.11 -19.70
CA VAL A 157 5.50 16.47 -19.83
C VAL A 157 6.40 16.82 -18.65
N ASN A 158 7.45 17.61 -18.89
CA ASN A 158 8.28 18.11 -17.79
C ASN A 158 7.51 19.13 -16.94
N GLU A 159 7.94 19.33 -15.69
CA GLU A 159 7.33 20.28 -14.76
C GLU A 159 7.24 21.71 -15.29
N ASP A 160 8.17 22.11 -16.15
CA ASP A 160 8.22 23.41 -16.81
C ASP A 160 7.38 23.50 -18.10
N GLY A 161 6.68 22.41 -18.46
CA GLY A 161 5.86 22.31 -19.67
C GLY A 161 6.61 21.86 -20.93
N THR A 162 7.93 21.64 -20.85
CA THR A 162 8.76 21.20 -21.99
C THR A 162 8.65 19.69 -22.25
N GLU A 163 9.20 19.25 -23.40
CA GLU A 163 9.24 17.84 -23.82
C GLU A 163 7.88 17.13 -23.78
N ARG A 164 6.85 17.83 -24.24
CA ARG A 164 5.48 17.33 -24.25
C ARG A 164 5.32 16.18 -25.24
N ASP A 165 4.82 15.08 -24.72
CA ASP A 165 4.38 13.91 -25.48
C ASP A 165 3.01 13.45 -24.96
N TRP A 166 2.22 12.77 -25.78
CA TRP A 166 0.93 12.26 -25.35
C TRP A 166 0.53 11.02 -26.12
N LYS A 167 -0.34 10.22 -25.51
CA LYS A 167 -0.98 9.08 -26.15
C LYS A 167 -2.48 9.17 -25.98
N ILE A 168 -3.22 9.11 -27.09
CA ILE A 168 -4.67 8.99 -27.04
C ILE A 168 -5.06 7.60 -26.59
N MET A 169 -5.93 7.53 -25.58
CA MET A 169 -6.45 6.30 -24.99
C MET A 169 -7.86 6.01 -25.46
N ASP A 170 -8.69 7.05 -25.61
CA ASP A 170 -10.09 6.95 -26.02
C ASP A 170 -10.57 8.26 -26.63
N ILE A 171 -11.61 8.18 -27.46
CA ILE A 171 -12.27 9.33 -28.09
C ILE A 171 -13.77 9.08 -28.21
N ASN A 172 -14.58 10.14 -28.23
CA ASN A 172 -16.01 9.98 -28.48
C ASN A 172 -16.36 10.00 -29.99
N GLY A 173 -17.62 9.68 -30.32
CA GLY A 173 -18.09 9.62 -31.72
C GLY A 173 -18.00 10.96 -32.49
N CYS A 174 -18.01 12.09 -31.79
CA CYS A 174 -17.76 13.39 -32.40
C CYS A 174 -16.32 13.52 -32.91
N MET A 175 -15.35 13.15 -32.07
CA MET A 175 -13.94 13.10 -32.45
C MET A 175 -13.67 12.09 -33.57
N GLU A 176 -14.36 10.95 -33.58
CA GLU A 176 -14.26 9.97 -34.69
C GLU A 176 -14.75 10.57 -36.02
N THR A 177 -15.88 11.27 -35.99
CA THR A 177 -16.46 11.92 -37.16
C THR A 177 -15.52 13.00 -37.69
N ASP A 178 -14.95 13.83 -36.81
CA ASP A 178 -13.95 14.83 -37.19
C ASP A 178 -12.70 14.18 -37.75
N ALA A 179 -12.15 13.15 -37.10
CA ALA A 179 -10.97 12.45 -37.59
C ALA A 179 -11.17 11.80 -38.96
N SER A 180 -12.41 11.41 -39.31
CA SER A 180 -12.75 10.86 -40.62
C SER A 180 -12.70 11.90 -41.73
N SER A 181 -12.95 13.17 -41.41
CA SER A 181 -13.10 14.27 -42.37
C SER A 181 -11.95 15.30 -42.35
N ASP A 182 -11.23 15.43 -41.23
CA ASP A 182 -10.13 16.37 -41.02
C ASP A 182 -8.80 15.64 -40.79
N TYR A 183 -7.83 15.93 -41.67
CA TYR A 183 -6.49 15.36 -41.58
C TYR A 183 -5.73 15.81 -40.32
N SER A 184 -5.92 17.05 -39.88
CA SER A 184 -5.24 17.64 -38.71
C SER A 184 -5.66 16.93 -37.43
N VAL A 185 -6.96 16.67 -37.28
CA VAL A 185 -7.52 15.88 -36.17
C VAL A 185 -6.93 14.48 -36.18
N ARG A 186 -6.93 13.81 -37.35
CA ARG A 186 -6.35 12.47 -37.49
C ARG A 186 -4.86 12.42 -37.17
N ALA A 187 -4.10 13.42 -37.59
CA ALA A 187 -2.67 13.53 -37.31
C ALA A 187 -2.41 13.74 -35.81
N PHE A 188 -3.21 14.60 -35.16
CA PHE A 188 -3.15 14.82 -33.72
C PHE A 188 -3.42 13.53 -32.92
N LEU A 189 -4.44 12.75 -33.35
CA LEU A 189 -4.84 11.52 -32.66
C LEU A 189 -3.86 10.34 -32.82
N ARG A 190 -2.98 10.38 -33.82
CA ARG A 190 -2.01 9.32 -34.12
C ARG A 190 -0.65 9.51 -33.47
N ARG A 191 -0.42 10.67 -32.87
CA ARG A 191 0.78 10.94 -32.09
C ARG A 191 0.75 10.13 -30.80
#